data_AF-A0A7V9T0H6-F1
#
_entry.id   AF-A0A7V9T0H6-F1
#
_cell.length_a   1.000
_cell.length_b   1.000
_cell.length_c   1.000
_cell.angle_alpha   90.00
_cell.angle_beta   90.00
_cell.angle_gamma   90.00
#
_symmetry.space_group_name_H-M   'P 1'
#
loop_
_entity.id
_entity.type
_entity.pdbx_description
1 polymer ?
#
loop_
_entity_poly.entity_id
_entity_poly.type
_entity_poly.pdbx_seq_one_letter_code
_entity_poly.pdbx_strand_id
1 'polypeptide(L)'
;MSEQPEDVVTVTAFDDEGGRYVRPDERIGRRVERVLGGAEPVPVRLATGRWRVELPGDNLALELSAGPASSAGVGPAVVADAAVLDTFDIPDPARDALAETGLAVLGERNADVEVTPPGATAVDALVVATDRRVGYYSDLLVTPAFLEARRLPTRVRAVAYRSDEPFTDEQRGELDDLLYEQGGEAPGSYQLFINEPDSGPSPFQVELLLSAVAVAFSVLVVAASLALAAAESREERDVLTVAGAPPGTLARTAGAKAGLLSVLGGVMAIPIGFLPVVVVSLAIEDGFPLRPPWATVVLLVAAVPIAAALIARLASSTAQHLRPVRVSTATFE
;
A
#
# COMPACT_ATOMS: atom_id res chain seq x y z
N MET A 1 -24.42 8.50 12.00
CA MET A 1 -23.50 7.80 12.93
C MET A 1 -23.50 6.37 12.45
N SER A 2 -22.52 5.99 11.63
CA SER A 2 -22.26 4.58 11.36
C SER A 2 -21.76 3.97 12.66
N GLU A 3 -22.35 2.85 13.10
CA GLU A 3 -21.77 2.06 14.19
C GLU A 3 -20.31 1.81 13.85
N GLN A 4 -19.42 2.11 14.80
CA GLN A 4 -18.01 1.83 14.58
C GLN A 4 -17.86 0.32 14.47
N PRO A 5 -17.24 -0.16 13.39
CA PRO A 5 -17.05 -1.59 13.18
C PRO A 5 -16.31 -2.23 14.37
N GLU A 6 -16.79 -3.40 14.75
CA GLU A 6 -16.19 -4.23 15.79
C GLU A 6 -14.83 -4.76 15.35
N ASP A 7 -13.89 -4.87 16.29
CA ASP A 7 -12.54 -5.35 16.03
C ASP A 7 -12.49 -6.89 16.20
N VAL A 8 -11.79 -7.57 15.28
CA VAL A 8 -11.66 -9.04 15.27
C VAL A 8 -10.20 -9.44 15.31
N VAL A 9 -9.76 -10.11 16.37
CA VAL A 9 -8.43 -10.74 16.42
C VAL A 9 -8.52 -12.14 15.88
N THR A 10 -7.58 -12.51 15.04
CA THR A 10 -7.44 -13.86 14.53
C THR A 10 -6.08 -14.43 14.94
N VAL A 11 -6.10 -15.57 15.63
CA VAL A 11 -4.89 -16.29 16.05
C VAL A 11 -4.69 -17.51 15.15
N THR A 12 -3.53 -17.53 14.50
CA THR A 12 -3.10 -18.62 13.62
C THR A 12 -1.79 -19.20 14.13
N ALA A 13 -1.61 -20.51 13.96
CA ALA A 13 -0.35 -21.15 14.25
C ALA A 13 0.17 -21.88 13.01
N PHE A 14 1.47 -21.80 12.78
CA PHE A 14 2.19 -22.48 11.71
C PHE A 14 3.23 -23.42 12.29
N ASP A 15 3.44 -24.54 11.60
CA ASP A 15 4.57 -25.44 11.83
C ASP A 15 5.78 -24.94 11.04
N ASP A 16 6.91 -24.76 11.73
CA ASP A 16 8.14 -24.18 11.18
C ASP A 16 8.76 -25.04 10.08
N GLU A 17 8.52 -26.35 10.08
CA GLU A 17 9.12 -27.28 9.10
C GLU A 17 8.40 -27.30 7.74
N GLY A 18 7.29 -26.58 7.57
CA GLY A 18 6.59 -26.61 6.28
C GLY A 18 5.50 -25.57 6.02
N GLY A 19 5.42 -24.50 6.82
CA GLY A 19 4.39 -23.47 6.68
C GLY A 19 2.97 -24.03 6.79
N ARG A 20 2.83 -25.18 7.46
CA ARG A 20 1.55 -25.87 7.60
C ARG A 20 0.82 -25.27 8.78
N TYR A 21 -0.42 -24.88 8.56
CA TYR A 21 -1.28 -24.48 9.67
C TYR A 21 -1.38 -25.60 10.72
N VAL A 22 -1.22 -25.26 12.00
CA VAL A 22 -1.44 -26.14 13.16
C VAL A 22 -2.52 -25.56 14.07
N ARG A 23 -3.01 -26.36 15.01
CA ARG A 23 -3.98 -25.84 15.98
C ARG A 23 -3.23 -24.87 16.92
N PRO A 24 -3.74 -23.66 17.18
CA PRO A 24 -3.11 -22.75 18.14
C PRO A 24 -2.97 -23.39 19.52
N ASP A 25 -1.87 -23.11 20.21
CA ASP A 25 -1.67 -23.51 21.61
C ASP A 25 -2.72 -22.82 22.48
N GLU A 26 -3.39 -23.60 23.33
CA GLU A 26 -4.37 -23.14 24.30
C GLU A 26 -3.78 -22.09 25.26
N ARG A 27 -2.45 -22.06 25.45
CA ARG A 27 -1.79 -21.01 26.22
C ARG A 27 -1.93 -19.64 25.56
N ILE A 28 -1.77 -19.55 24.24
CA ILE A 28 -1.89 -18.27 23.51
C ILE A 28 -3.34 -17.85 23.44
N GLY A 29 -4.26 -18.79 23.16
CA GLY A 29 -5.70 -18.51 23.21
C GLY A 29 -6.12 -17.92 24.54
N ARG A 30 -5.70 -18.51 25.67
CA ARG A 30 -5.97 -17.97 27.02
C ARG A 30 -5.31 -16.62 27.32
N ARG A 31 -4.21 -16.28 26.65
CA ARG A 31 -3.62 -14.94 26.77
C ARG A 31 -4.50 -13.94 26.02
N VAL A 32 -4.85 -14.23 24.78
CA VAL A 32 -5.74 -13.38 23.97
C VAL A 32 -7.10 -13.18 24.65
N GLU A 33 -7.73 -14.25 25.15
CA GLU A 33 -8.99 -14.17 25.90
C GLU A 33 -8.88 -13.26 27.14
N ARG A 34 -7.72 -13.26 27.82
CA ARG A 34 -7.49 -12.40 28.98
C ARG A 34 -7.37 -10.94 28.56
N VAL A 35 -6.63 -10.64 27.49
CA VAL A 35 -6.48 -9.28 26.96
C VAL A 35 -7.85 -8.75 26.52
N LEU A 36 -8.63 -9.58 25.83
CA LEU A 36 -9.93 -9.22 25.27
C LEU A 36 -11.09 -9.31 26.27
N GLY A 37 -10.84 -9.49 27.57
CA GLY A 37 -11.88 -9.47 28.59
C GLY A 37 -12.92 -10.60 28.51
N GLY A 38 -12.58 -11.74 27.92
CA GLY A 38 -13.47 -12.90 27.79
C GLY A 38 -14.18 -13.05 26.45
N ALA A 39 -13.64 -12.47 25.38
CA ALA A 39 -14.10 -12.70 24.00
C ALA A 39 -14.27 -14.20 23.69
N GLU A 40 -15.39 -14.56 23.04
CA GLU A 40 -15.69 -15.96 22.73
C GLU A 40 -14.81 -16.46 21.57
N PRO A 41 -14.08 -17.58 21.73
CA PRO A 41 -13.28 -18.15 20.66
C PRO A 41 -14.17 -18.81 19.60
N VAL A 42 -14.08 -18.32 18.36
CA VAL A 42 -14.75 -18.91 17.20
C VAL A 42 -13.75 -19.74 16.41
N PRO A 43 -13.88 -21.08 16.38
CA PRO A 43 -12.94 -21.93 15.67
C PRO A 43 -13.11 -21.75 14.15
N VAL A 44 -12.06 -21.30 13.47
CA VAL A 44 -12.06 -21.13 12.03
C VAL A 44 -11.53 -22.40 11.36
N ARG A 45 -12.38 -23.03 10.57
CA ARG A 45 -12.01 -24.20 9.76
C ARG A 45 -11.46 -23.74 8.42
N LEU A 46 -10.40 -24.40 7.98
CA LEU A 46 -9.76 -24.17 6.68
C LEU A 46 -9.88 -25.44 5.83
N ALA A 47 -10.27 -25.27 4.57
CA ALA A 47 -10.29 -26.31 3.56
C ALA A 47 -8.90 -26.43 2.93
N THR A 48 -8.19 -27.51 3.28
CA THR A 48 -6.78 -27.68 2.93
C THR A 48 -6.59 -28.11 1.49
N GLY A 49 -5.48 -27.67 0.88
CA GLY A 49 -5.08 -28.02 -0.49
C GLY A 49 -4.73 -26.77 -1.28
N ARG A 50 -4.29 -26.97 -2.53
CA ARG A 50 -3.96 -25.84 -3.41
C ARG A 50 -5.21 -25.39 -4.14
N TRP A 51 -5.73 -24.23 -3.74
CA TRP A 51 -6.81 -23.55 -4.43
C TRP A 51 -6.21 -22.62 -5.50
N ARG A 52 -6.88 -22.51 -6.64
CA ARG A 52 -6.52 -21.53 -7.66
C ARG A 52 -7.73 -20.66 -7.95
N VAL A 53 -7.51 -19.36 -8.02
CA VAL A 53 -8.51 -18.38 -8.45
C VAL A 53 -7.97 -17.74 -9.71
N GLU A 54 -8.71 -17.87 -10.81
CA GLU A 54 -8.40 -17.32 -12.12
C GLU A 54 -9.42 -16.23 -12.44
N LEU A 55 -8.92 -15.08 -12.88
CA LEU A 55 -9.74 -13.91 -13.20
C LEU A 55 -9.94 -13.88 -14.71
N PRO A 56 -11.16 -13.62 -15.21
CA PRO A 56 -11.42 -13.57 -16.63
C PRO A 56 -10.64 -12.42 -17.27
N GLY A 57 -9.72 -12.77 -18.17
CA GLY A 57 -8.85 -11.86 -18.89
C GLY A 57 -7.47 -11.70 -18.21
N ASP A 58 -6.46 -12.32 -18.82
CA ASP A 58 -5.04 -12.45 -18.44
C ASP A 58 -4.27 -11.19 -17.93
N ASN A 59 -4.89 -10.02 -17.82
CA ASN A 59 -4.18 -8.75 -17.58
C ASN A 59 -4.59 -7.98 -16.33
N LEU A 60 -5.44 -8.55 -15.48
CA LEU A 60 -5.69 -7.98 -14.16
C LEU A 60 -5.39 -9.06 -13.15
N ALA A 61 -4.13 -9.14 -12.72
CA ALA A 61 -3.83 -9.61 -11.37
C ALA A 61 -4.61 -8.70 -10.41
N LEU A 62 -5.86 -9.07 -10.11
CA LEU A 62 -6.57 -8.47 -8.99
C LEU A 62 -5.67 -8.71 -7.78
N GLU A 63 -5.45 -7.62 -7.05
CA GLU A 63 -5.04 -7.63 -5.65
C GLU A 63 -6.11 -8.37 -4.84
N LEU A 64 -6.21 -9.69 -5.01
CA LEU A 64 -6.46 -10.54 -3.86
C LEU A 64 -5.26 -10.26 -2.98
N SER A 65 -5.52 -9.68 -1.81
CA SER A 65 -4.46 -9.16 -0.97
C SER A 65 -3.42 -10.24 -0.79
N ALA A 66 -2.23 -9.97 -1.30
CA ALA A 66 -1.15 -10.91 -1.25
C ALA A 66 -0.69 -11.04 0.21
N GLY A 67 -1.37 -11.90 0.98
CA GLY A 67 -0.69 -12.60 2.05
C GLY A 67 0.51 -13.35 1.43
N PRO A 68 1.57 -13.63 2.18
CA PRO A 68 2.83 -14.22 1.70
C PRO A 68 2.69 -15.60 1.03
N ALA A 69 1.46 -16.10 0.83
CA ALA A 69 1.15 -17.29 0.05
C ALA A 69 0.88 -17.02 -1.45
N SER A 70 0.76 -15.78 -1.94
CA SER A 70 0.27 -15.54 -3.31
C SER A 70 1.33 -15.05 -4.31
N SER A 71 1.90 -16.00 -5.05
CA SER A 71 2.31 -15.73 -6.44
C SER A 71 1.74 -16.71 -7.45
N ALA A 72 1.13 -17.84 -7.03
CA ALA A 72 0.44 -18.77 -7.96
C ALA A 72 -0.53 -19.75 -7.29
N GLY A 73 -1.06 -19.43 -6.11
CA GLY A 73 -2.00 -20.26 -5.37
C GLY A 73 -2.65 -19.45 -4.27
N VAL A 74 -3.97 -19.50 -4.19
CA VAL A 74 -4.67 -18.96 -3.03
C VAL A 74 -4.41 -19.93 -1.88
N GLY A 75 -4.17 -19.39 -0.68
CA GLY A 75 -4.06 -20.17 0.55
C GLY A 75 -5.28 -21.08 0.78
N PRO A 76 -5.34 -21.83 1.89
CA PRO A 76 -6.51 -22.66 2.15
C PRO A 76 -7.78 -21.81 2.23
N ALA A 77 -8.87 -22.26 1.61
CA ALA A 77 -10.15 -21.56 1.65
C ALA A 77 -10.73 -21.60 3.08
N VAL A 78 -11.33 -20.49 3.52
CA VAL A 78 -11.98 -20.41 4.82
C VAL A 78 -13.38 -21.02 4.73
N VAL A 79 -13.70 -21.91 5.66
CA VAL A 79 -15.04 -22.51 5.73
C VAL A 79 -16.01 -21.48 6.31
N ALA A 80 -16.91 -21.00 5.47
CA ALA A 80 -17.93 -20.00 5.77
C ALA A 80 -19.16 -20.65 6.41
N ASP A 81 -19.03 -21.06 7.67
CA ASP A 81 -20.20 -21.35 8.51
C ASP A 81 -20.78 -20.07 9.14
N ALA A 82 -21.99 -20.14 9.69
CA ALA A 82 -22.69 -18.97 10.21
C ALA A 82 -21.87 -18.23 11.27
N ALA A 83 -21.22 -18.96 12.17
CA ALA A 83 -20.38 -18.35 13.21
C ALA A 83 -19.22 -17.57 12.59
N VAL A 84 -18.51 -18.12 11.59
CA VAL A 84 -17.43 -17.41 10.90
C VAL A 84 -17.96 -16.20 10.14
N LEU A 85 -19.05 -16.34 9.37
CA LEU A 85 -19.62 -15.24 8.60
C LEU A 85 -20.06 -14.08 9.50
N ASP A 86 -20.66 -14.39 10.64
CA ASP A 86 -21.07 -13.39 11.62
C ASP A 86 -19.84 -12.79 12.30
N THR A 87 -18.85 -13.60 12.71
CA THR A 87 -17.62 -13.13 13.37
C THR A 87 -16.88 -12.08 12.57
N PHE A 88 -16.75 -12.27 11.25
CA PHE A 88 -16.01 -11.35 10.37
C PHE A 88 -16.91 -10.30 9.70
N ASP A 89 -18.17 -10.20 10.12
CA ASP A 89 -19.18 -9.27 9.58
C ASP A 89 -19.24 -9.32 8.03
N ILE A 90 -19.27 -10.55 7.49
CA ILE A 90 -19.26 -10.75 6.04
C ILE A 90 -20.55 -10.20 5.44
N PRO A 91 -20.47 -9.30 4.44
CA PRO A 91 -21.62 -8.56 3.94
C PRO A 91 -22.60 -9.45 3.17
N ASP A 92 -23.87 -9.06 3.14
CA ASP A 92 -24.95 -9.82 2.49
C ASP A 92 -24.64 -10.24 1.05
N PRO A 93 -24.06 -9.41 0.16
CA PRO A 93 -23.72 -9.85 -1.19
C PRO A 93 -22.74 -11.03 -1.24
N ALA A 94 -21.83 -11.15 -0.27
CA ALA A 94 -20.94 -12.31 -0.17
C ALA A 94 -21.66 -13.54 0.37
N ARG A 95 -22.62 -13.36 1.29
CA ARG A 95 -23.49 -14.43 1.77
C ARG A 95 -24.41 -14.96 0.67
N ASP A 96 -24.94 -14.07 -0.17
CA ASP A 96 -25.76 -14.41 -1.34
C ASP A 96 -24.93 -15.20 -2.37
N ALA A 97 -23.72 -14.73 -2.69
CA ALA A 97 -22.80 -15.44 -3.59
C ALA A 97 -22.44 -16.85 -3.07
N LEU A 98 -22.20 -16.98 -1.76
CA LEU A 98 -21.97 -18.27 -1.10
C LEU A 98 -23.19 -19.18 -1.17
N ALA A 99 -24.40 -18.63 -1.01
CA ALA A 99 -25.64 -19.40 -1.10
C ALA A 99 -25.91 -19.91 -2.53
N GLU A 100 -25.55 -19.11 -3.55
CA GLU A 100 -25.74 -19.45 -4.95
C GLU A 100 -24.72 -20.47 -5.47
N THR A 101 -23.43 -20.23 -5.24
CA THR A 101 -22.34 -21.00 -5.87
C THR A 101 -21.62 -21.95 -4.90
N GLY A 102 -21.78 -21.72 -3.59
CA GLY A 102 -21.00 -22.38 -2.55
C GLY A 102 -19.61 -21.78 -2.33
N LEU A 103 -19.22 -20.75 -3.09
CA LEU A 103 -17.93 -20.08 -3.06
C LEU A 103 -18.10 -18.55 -3.13
N ALA A 104 -17.22 -17.79 -2.48
CA ALA A 104 -17.11 -16.36 -2.71
C ALA A 104 -15.67 -15.94 -2.48
N VAL A 105 -15.23 -14.90 -3.19
CA VAL A 105 -13.91 -14.32 -3.00
C VAL A 105 -14.10 -12.88 -2.51
N LEU A 106 -13.49 -12.51 -1.39
CA LEU A 106 -13.51 -11.13 -0.92
C LEU A 106 -12.48 -10.31 -1.72
N GLY A 107 -12.81 -9.09 -2.11
CA GLY A 107 -11.89 -8.25 -2.88
C GLY A 107 -12.36 -6.81 -2.99
N GLU A 108 -11.62 -5.99 -3.73
CA GLU A 108 -11.91 -4.54 -3.81
C GLU A 108 -13.02 -4.19 -4.82
N ARG A 109 -13.36 -5.11 -5.72
CA ARG A 109 -14.33 -4.88 -6.80
C ARG A 109 -15.07 -6.16 -7.15
N ASN A 110 -16.33 -6.00 -7.57
CA ASN A 110 -17.12 -7.12 -8.04
C ASN A 110 -16.58 -7.65 -9.38
N ALA A 111 -16.39 -8.96 -9.49
CA ALA A 111 -15.95 -9.62 -10.72
C ALA A 111 -16.30 -11.11 -10.71
N ASP A 112 -16.67 -11.67 -11.86
CA ASP A 112 -16.77 -13.12 -12.02
C ASP A 112 -15.37 -13.73 -11.98
N VAL A 113 -15.22 -14.92 -11.40
CA VAL A 113 -13.95 -15.65 -11.31
C VAL A 113 -14.14 -17.15 -11.43
N GLU A 114 -13.13 -17.83 -11.95
CA GLU A 114 -13.08 -19.28 -11.92
C GLU A 114 -12.21 -19.76 -10.75
N VAL A 115 -12.79 -20.54 -9.85
CA VAL A 115 -12.07 -21.15 -8.73
C VAL A 115 -11.87 -22.63 -9.01
N THR A 116 -10.63 -23.09 -9.02
CA THR A 116 -10.28 -24.50 -9.14
C THR A 116 -9.96 -25.08 -7.76
N PRO A 117 -10.85 -25.91 -7.18
CA PRO A 117 -10.58 -26.58 -5.91
C PRO A 117 -9.49 -27.67 -6.06
N PRO A 118 -8.88 -28.11 -4.94
CA PRO A 118 -7.85 -29.14 -4.97
C PRO A 118 -8.34 -30.45 -5.60
N GLY A 119 -7.76 -30.83 -6.74
CA GLY A 119 -8.09 -32.08 -7.44
C GLY A 119 -9.47 -32.09 -8.10
N ALA A 120 -10.10 -30.94 -8.30
CA ALA A 120 -11.41 -30.80 -8.94
C ALA A 120 -11.35 -29.90 -10.18
N THR A 121 -12.45 -29.87 -10.94
CA THR A 121 -12.65 -28.94 -12.05
C THR A 121 -12.92 -27.53 -11.54
N ALA A 122 -12.59 -26.53 -12.35
CA ALA A 122 -12.96 -25.13 -12.11
C ALA A 122 -14.47 -24.97 -11.91
N VAL A 123 -14.84 -24.00 -11.09
CA VAL A 123 -16.21 -23.64 -10.74
C VAL A 123 -16.31 -22.12 -10.75
N ASP A 124 -17.37 -21.58 -11.34
CA ASP A 124 -17.66 -20.16 -11.28
C ASP A 124 -17.91 -19.72 -9.84
N ALA A 125 -17.32 -18.58 -9.46
CA ALA A 125 -17.58 -17.88 -8.22
C ALA A 125 -17.58 -16.37 -8.46
N LEU A 126 -17.93 -15.61 -7.43
CA LEU A 126 -17.97 -14.15 -7.48
C LEU A 126 -16.93 -13.57 -6.54
N VAL A 127 -16.14 -12.61 -7.05
CA VAL A 127 -15.43 -11.65 -6.22
C VAL A 127 -16.43 -10.62 -5.76
N VAL A 128 -16.54 -10.41 -4.45
CA VAL A 128 -17.45 -9.46 -3.84
C VAL A 128 -16.65 -8.31 -3.26
N ALA A 129 -17.01 -7.09 -3.68
CA ALA A 129 -16.42 -5.85 -3.20
C ALA A 129 -16.70 -5.67 -1.70
N THR A 130 -15.64 -5.69 -0.89
CA THR A 130 -15.71 -5.50 0.56
C THR A 130 -14.38 -4.97 1.10
N ASP A 131 -14.45 -4.19 2.17
CA ASP A 131 -13.30 -3.81 3.01
C ASP A 131 -13.03 -4.87 4.11
N ARG A 132 -14.00 -5.75 4.39
CA ARG A 132 -13.85 -6.87 5.31
C ARG A 132 -12.93 -7.96 4.78
N ARG A 133 -12.08 -8.50 5.66
CA ARG A 133 -11.18 -9.62 5.36
C ARG A 133 -11.20 -10.64 6.49
N VAL A 134 -10.91 -11.88 6.15
CA VAL A 134 -10.87 -13.00 7.11
C VAL A 134 -9.42 -13.25 7.54
N GLY A 135 -8.78 -12.23 8.08
CA GLY A 135 -7.37 -12.28 8.47
C GLY A 135 -6.43 -12.65 7.33
N TYR A 136 -5.34 -13.33 7.68
CA TYR A 136 -4.24 -13.66 6.78
C TYR A 136 -4.38 -15.01 6.07
N TYR A 137 -5.56 -15.63 6.12
CA TYR A 137 -5.79 -16.95 5.52
C TYR A 137 -5.85 -16.87 4.01
N SER A 138 -6.96 -16.31 3.56
CA SER A 138 -7.42 -16.33 2.19
C SER A 138 -8.71 -15.53 2.16
N ASP A 139 -8.85 -14.71 1.13
CA ASP A 139 -10.11 -14.06 0.81
C ASP A 139 -11.13 -15.03 0.17
N LEU A 140 -10.77 -16.30 -0.05
CA LEU A 140 -11.66 -17.33 -0.59
C LEU A 140 -12.46 -17.99 0.53
N LEU A 141 -13.77 -17.77 0.49
CA LEU A 141 -14.77 -18.39 1.34
C LEU A 141 -15.42 -19.58 0.65
N VAL A 142 -15.69 -20.64 1.42
CA VAL A 142 -16.34 -21.86 0.92
C VAL A 142 -17.36 -22.39 1.90
N THR A 143 -18.55 -22.76 1.43
CA THR A 143 -19.61 -23.30 2.28
C THR A 143 -19.32 -24.75 2.72
N PRO A 144 -19.80 -25.19 3.91
CA PRO A 144 -19.69 -26.59 4.33
C PRO A 144 -20.29 -27.58 3.31
N ALA A 145 -21.46 -27.24 2.74
CA ALA A 145 -22.15 -28.08 1.76
C ALA A 145 -21.31 -28.32 0.48
N PHE A 146 -20.61 -27.29 0.01
CA PHE A 146 -19.70 -27.41 -1.15
C PHE A 146 -18.56 -28.40 -0.89
N LEU A 147 -17.99 -28.35 0.33
CA LEU A 147 -16.88 -29.22 0.74
C LEU A 147 -17.34 -30.68 0.90
N GLU A 148 -18.50 -30.89 1.51
CA GLU A 148 -19.10 -32.21 1.67
C GLU A 148 -19.40 -32.88 0.32
N ALA A 149 -20.01 -32.13 -0.62
CA ALA A 149 -20.33 -32.62 -1.96
C ALA A 149 -19.07 -33.08 -2.73
N ARG A 150 -17.92 -32.44 -2.50
CA ARG A 150 -16.64 -32.75 -3.14
C ARG A 150 -15.70 -33.60 -2.28
N ARG A 151 -16.12 -33.98 -1.06
CA ARG A 151 -15.32 -34.72 -0.07
C ARG A 151 -13.96 -34.06 0.21
N LEU A 152 -13.94 -32.74 0.25
CA LEU A 152 -12.73 -31.96 0.52
C LEU A 152 -12.43 -31.92 2.03
N PRO A 153 -11.19 -32.19 2.46
CA PRO A 153 -10.86 -32.23 3.88
C PRO A 153 -10.82 -30.83 4.50
N THR A 154 -11.41 -30.69 5.68
CA THR A 154 -11.37 -29.47 6.49
C THR A 154 -10.65 -29.71 7.81
N ARG A 155 -9.94 -28.71 8.34
CA ARG A 155 -9.34 -28.77 9.68
C ARG A 155 -9.52 -27.45 10.41
N VAL A 156 -9.73 -27.48 11.71
CA VAL A 156 -9.63 -26.28 12.56
C VAL A 156 -8.15 -25.91 12.64
N ARG A 157 -7.80 -24.72 12.18
CA ARG A 157 -6.41 -24.26 12.00
C ARG A 157 -6.16 -22.88 12.60
N ALA A 158 -7.19 -22.34 13.22
CA ALA A 158 -7.34 -20.93 13.45
C ALA A 158 -8.44 -20.72 14.50
N VAL A 159 -8.30 -19.66 15.28
CA VAL A 159 -9.33 -19.21 16.21
C VAL A 159 -9.48 -17.70 16.04
N ALA A 160 -10.70 -17.26 15.76
CA ALA A 160 -11.07 -15.86 15.75
C ALA A 160 -11.65 -15.47 17.11
N TYR A 161 -11.40 -14.25 17.53
CA TYR A 161 -11.92 -13.64 18.73
C TYR A 161 -12.58 -12.32 18.33
N ARG A 162 -13.87 -12.22 18.60
CA ARG A 162 -14.65 -11.01 18.36
C ARG A 162 -14.89 -10.29 19.68
N SER A 163 -14.73 -8.98 19.68
CA SER A 163 -15.14 -8.13 20.80
C SER A 163 -16.29 -7.24 20.37
N ASP A 164 -17.31 -7.16 21.22
CA ASP A 164 -18.48 -6.30 21.00
C ASP A 164 -18.13 -4.80 21.09
N GLU A 165 -16.99 -4.47 21.71
CA GLU A 165 -16.45 -3.12 21.82
C GLU A 165 -15.13 -3.00 21.03
N PRO A 166 -14.84 -1.84 20.40
CA PRO A 166 -13.54 -1.59 19.80
C PRO A 166 -12.42 -1.77 20.82
N PHE A 167 -11.28 -2.30 20.40
CA PHE A 167 -10.15 -2.51 21.30
C PHE A 167 -9.68 -1.18 21.88
N THR A 168 -9.25 -1.20 23.13
CA THR A 168 -8.54 -0.08 23.74
C THR A 168 -7.09 -0.04 23.26
N ASP A 169 -6.43 1.11 23.33
CA ASP A 169 -5.01 1.23 22.99
C ASP A 169 -4.13 0.31 23.88
N GLU A 170 -4.54 0.07 25.12
CA GLU A 170 -3.89 -0.87 26.04
C GLU A 170 -4.02 -2.30 25.54
N GLN A 171 -5.22 -2.73 25.12
CA GLN A 171 -5.43 -4.06 24.54
C GLN A 171 -4.64 -4.25 23.25
N ARG A 172 -4.61 -3.25 22.36
CA ARG A 172 -3.79 -3.28 21.14
C ARG A 172 -2.32 -3.42 21.48
N GLY A 173 -1.82 -2.63 22.42
CA GLY A 173 -0.43 -2.71 22.89
C GLY A 173 -0.08 -4.09 23.47
N GLU A 174 -0.96 -4.68 24.27
CA GLU A 174 -0.76 -6.04 24.78
C GLU A 174 -0.79 -7.11 23.67
N LEU A 175 -1.68 -6.99 22.69
CA LEU A 175 -1.73 -7.90 21.53
C LEU A 175 -0.48 -7.77 20.64
N ASP A 176 0.03 -6.56 20.45
CA ASP A 176 1.29 -6.31 19.75
C ASP A 176 2.47 -6.89 20.52
N ASP A 177 2.54 -6.69 21.84
CA ASP A 177 3.56 -7.32 22.68
C ASP A 177 3.51 -8.85 22.58
N LEU A 178 2.30 -9.45 22.54
CA LEU A 178 2.13 -10.88 22.28
C LEU A 178 2.69 -11.29 20.92
N LEU A 179 2.44 -10.50 19.87
CA LEU A 179 2.95 -10.76 18.52
C LEU A 179 4.49 -10.72 18.50
N TYR A 180 5.10 -9.70 19.10
CA TYR A 180 6.55 -9.56 19.17
C TYR A 180 7.22 -10.63 20.04
N GLU A 181 6.62 -11.00 21.17
CA GLU A 181 7.12 -12.09 22.02
C GLU A 181 7.14 -13.44 21.30
N GLN A 182 6.17 -13.70 20.42
CA GLN A 182 6.09 -14.95 19.65
C GLN A 182 6.99 -14.95 18.41
N GLY A 183 7.33 -13.78 17.86
CA GLY A 183 8.23 -13.65 16.70
C GLY A 183 9.69 -14.07 16.96
N GLY A 184 10.07 -14.34 18.22
CA GLY A 184 11.42 -14.77 18.59
C GLY A 184 11.56 -16.29 18.70
N GLU A 185 12.11 -16.93 17.65
CA GLU A 185 12.76 -18.26 17.62
C GLU A 185 12.08 -19.48 18.29
N ALA A 186 10.85 -19.36 18.81
CA ALA A 186 10.15 -20.46 19.45
C ALA A 186 9.63 -21.47 18.40
N PRO A 187 9.79 -22.79 18.63
CA PRO A 187 9.24 -23.80 17.75
C PRO A 187 7.72 -23.70 17.68
N GLY A 188 7.20 -23.39 16.49
CA GLY A 188 5.81 -23.06 16.19
C GLY A 188 5.59 -21.55 16.16
N SER A 189 5.75 -20.93 14.99
CA SER A 189 5.40 -19.52 14.80
C SER A 189 3.88 -19.30 14.88
N TYR A 190 3.46 -18.39 15.75
CA TYR A 190 2.09 -17.90 15.81
C TYR A 190 2.02 -16.58 15.07
N GLN A 191 0.97 -16.41 14.30
CA GLN A 191 0.64 -15.12 13.72
C GLN A 191 -0.67 -14.65 14.33
N LEU A 192 -0.58 -13.54 15.03
CA LEU A 192 -1.73 -12.81 15.56
C LEU A 192 -2.04 -11.69 14.58
N PHE A 193 -3.27 -11.67 14.08
CA PHE A 193 -3.75 -10.64 13.17
C PHE A 193 -4.90 -9.91 13.80
N ILE A 194 -4.74 -8.62 13.96
CA ILE A 194 -5.82 -7.72 14.35
C ILE A 194 -6.46 -7.26 13.04
N ASN A 195 -7.70 -7.69 12.77
CA ASN A 195 -8.48 -7.15 11.67
C ASN A 195 -9.08 -5.85 12.16
N GLU A 196 -8.30 -4.78 11.99
CA GLU A 196 -8.85 -3.45 12.14
C GLU A 196 -9.63 -3.12 10.86
N PRO A 197 -10.83 -2.56 10.98
CA PRO A 197 -11.47 -1.92 9.84
C PRO A 197 -10.51 -0.87 9.29
N ASP A 198 -10.39 -0.78 7.96
CA ASP A 198 -9.49 0.15 7.26
C ASP A 198 -9.84 1.61 7.62
N SER A 199 -9.34 2.03 8.79
CA SER A 199 -9.56 3.34 9.40
C SER A 199 -8.34 4.24 9.23
N GLY A 200 -7.25 3.67 8.72
CA GLY A 200 -6.08 4.41 8.29
C GLY A 200 -6.39 5.36 7.12
N PRO A 201 -5.53 6.36 6.89
CA PRO A 201 -5.65 7.20 5.70
C PRO A 201 -5.65 6.32 4.45
N SER A 202 -6.59 6.57 3.54
CA SER A 202 -6.70 5.74 2.33
C SER A 202 -5.37 5.74 1.57
N PRO A 203 -5.03 4.67 0.82
CA PRO A 203 -3.79 4.62 0.05
C PRO A 203 -3.58 5.86 -0.82
N PHE A 204 -4.67 6.40 -1.38
CA PHE A 204 -4.68 7.67 -2.10
C PHE A 204 -4.27 8.87 -1.23
N GLN A 205 -4.75 8.97 0.01
CA GLN A 205 -4.37 10.04 0.94
C GLN A 205 -2.89 9.94 1.33
N VAL A 206 -2.38 8.74 1.59
CA VAL A 206 -0.96 8.52 1.89
C VAL A 206 -0.11 8.88 0.66
N GLU A 207 -0.49 8.41 -0.54
CA GLU A 207 0.20 8.75 -1.78
C GLU A 207 0.18 10.27 -2.03
N LEU A 208 -0.96 10.92 -1.84
CA LEU A 208 -1.11 12.36 -2.00
C LEU A 208 -0.23 13.14 -1.01
N LEU A 209 -0.21 12.72 0.26
CA LEU A 209 0.61 13.35 1.30
C LEU A 209 2.10 13.19 1.00
N LEU A 210 2.55 11.97 0.69
CA LEU A 210 3.94 11.69 0.33
C LEU A 210 4.35 12.45 -0.94
N SER A 211 3.47 12.51 -1.94
CA SER A 211 3.69 13.29 -3.17
C SER A 211 3.81 14.78 -2.86
N ALA A 212 2.96 15.33 -2.00
CA ALA A 212 3.02 16.73 -1.60
C ALA A 212 4.33 17.06 -0.87
N VAL A 213 4.77 16.19 0.05
CA VAL A 213 6.05 16.32 0.76
C VAL A 213 7.22 16.24 -0.23
N ALA A 214 7.20 15.28 -1.16
CA ALA A 214 8.24 15.12 -2.18
C ALA A 214 8.34 16.33 -3.12
N VAL A 215 7.20 16.88 -3.56
CA VAL A 215 7.15 18.12 -4.37
C VAL A 215 7.72 19.29 -3.58
N ALA A 216 7.31 19.47 -2.32
CA ALA A 216 7.78 20.56 -1.48
C ALA A 216 9.31 20.50 -1.28
N PHE A 217 9.85 19.31 -0.99
CA PHE A 217 11.28 19.10 -0.86
C PHE A 217 12.03 19.36 -2.17
N SER A 218 11.49 18.87 -3.30
CA SER A 218 12.06 19.09 -4.62
C SER A 218 12.13 20.57 -4.98
N VAL A 219 11.06 21.33 -4.72
CA VAL A 219 11.03 22.79 -4.92
C VAL A 219 12.05 23.49 -4.04
N LEU A 220 12.22 23.07 -2.78
CA LEU A 220 13.21 23.63 -1.87
C LEU A 220 14.64 23.42 -2.37
N VAL A 221 14.96 22.20 -2.83
CA VAL A 221 16.28 21.88 -3.40
C VAL A 221 16.53 22.70 -4.65
N VAL A 222 15.57 22.75 -5.57
CA VAL A 222 15.69 23.54 -6.80
C VAL A 222 15.84 25.03 -6.50
N ALA A 223 15.09 25.58 -5.54
CA ALA A 223 15.21 26.97 -5.12
C ALA A 223 16.61 27.28 -4.56
N ALA A 224 17.18 26.38 -3.74
CA ALA A 224 18.54 26.52 -3.22
C ALA A 224 19.59 26.48 -4.34
N SER A 225 19.49 25.54 -5.27
CA SER A 225 20.39 25.46 -6.43
C SER A 225 20.29 26.69 -7.33
N LEU A 226 19.08 27.20 -7.56
CA LEU A 226 18.86 28.43 -8.33
C LEU A 226 19.40 29.67 -7.62
N ALA A 227 19.25 29.75 -6.30
CA ALA A 227 19.82 30.84 -5.51
C ALA A 227 21.35 30.87 -5.60
N LEU A 228 21.99 29.69 -5.53
CA LEU A 228 23.43 29.55 -5.68
C LEU A 228 23.88 29.93 -7.10
N ALA A 229 23.22 29.39 -8.13
CA ALA A 229 23.51 29.73 -9.53
C ALA A 229 23.29 31.22 -9.84
N ALA A 230 22.29 31.85 -9.21
CA ALA A 230 22.05 33.29 -9.32
C ALA A 230 23.16 34.12 -8.67
N ALA A 231 23.80 33.62 -7.61
CA ALA A 231 24.93 34.28 -6.98
C ALA A 231 26.18 34.24 -7.88
N GLU A 232 26.43 33.10 -8.53
CA GLU A 232 27.58 32.92 -9.44
C GLU A 232 27.41 33.68 -10.77
N SER A 233 26.19 33.75 -11.31
CA SER A 233 25.92 34.39 -12.61
C SER A 233 25.87 35.93 -12.57
N ARG A 234 26.21 36.55 -11.45
CA ARG A 234 26.11 38.01 -11.28
C ARG A 234 27.08 38.77 -12.18
N GLU A 235 28.32 38.29 -12.30
CA GLU A 235 29.34 38.92 -13.14
C GLU A 235 29.00 38.82 -14.64
N GLU A 236 28.56 37.65 -15.11
CA GLU A 236 28.08 37.49 -16.50
C GLU A 236 26.94 38.45 -16.83
N ARG A 237 26.04 38.66 -15.85
CA ARG A 237 24.87 39.51 -16.01
C ARG A 237 25.25 40.99 -16.10
N ASP A 238 26.27 41.42 -15.36
CA ASP A 238 26.79 42.78 -15.44
C ASP A 238 27.45 43.04 -16.80
N VAL A 239 28.23 42.08 -17.33
CA VAL A 239 28.82 42.15 -18.68
C VAL A 239 27.74 42.25 -19.77
N LEU A 240 26.69 41.42 -19.70
CA LEU A 240 25.58 41.46 -20.66
C LEU A 240 24.76 42.75 -20.58
N THR A 241 24.66 43.34 -19.39
CA THR A 241 23.96 44.62 -19.20
C THR A 241 24.77 45.76 -19.82
N VAL A 242 26.10 45.75 -19.67
CA VAL A 242 26.99 46.70 -20.36
C VAL A 242 26.92 46.55 -21.88
N ALA A 243 26.74 45.32 -22.38
CA ALA A 243 26.52 45.05 -23.80
C ALA A 243 25.12 45.43 -24.32
N GLY A 244 24.23 45.96 -23.47
CA GLY A 244 22.90 46.45 -23.87
C GLY A 244 21.83 45.35 -24.03
N ALA A 245 22.01 44.18 -23.44
CA ALA A 245 21.02 43.10 -23.54
C ALA A 245 19.68 43.49 -22.87
N PRO A 246 18.53 43.31 -23.53
CA PRO A 246 17.24 43.67 -22.96
C PRO A 246 16.86 42.75 -21.77
N PRO A 247 16.23 43.31 -20.71
CA PRO A 247 15.97 42.59 -19.46
C PRO A 247 15.11 41.34 -19.63
N GLY A 248 14.17 41.37 -20.59
CA GLY A 248 13.32 40.23 -20.92
C GLY A 248 14.08 39.03 -21.48
N THR A 249 15.20 39.25 -22.19
CA THR A 249 16.03 38.15 -22.69
C THR A 249 16.76 37.45 -21.55
N LEU A 250 17.29 38.22 -20.58
CA LEU A 250 17.92 37.67 -19.38
C LEU A 250 16.94 36.85 -18.52
N ALA A 251 15.69 37.30 -18.39
CA ALA A 251 14.67 36.57 -17.65
C ALA A 251 14.26 35.26 -18.36
N ARG A 252 14.18 35.26 -19.70
CA ARG A 252 13.88 34.06 -20.49
C ARG A 252 15.00 33.03 -20.45
N THR A 253 16.25 33.46 -20.60
CA THR A 253 17.40 32.54 -20.56
C THR A 253 17.58 31.93 -19.18
N ALA A 254 17.38 32.70 -18.10
CA ALA A 254 17.38 32.17 -16.74
C ALA A 254 16.29 31.11 -16.52
N GLY A 255 15.05 31.39 -16.95
CA GLY A 255 13.95 30.42 -16.88
C GLY A 255 14.21 29.15 -17.70
N ALA A 256 14.79 29.28 -18.89
CA ALA A 256 15.13 28.15 -19.76
C ALA A 256 16.25 27.27 -19.15
N LYS A 257 17.32 27.87 -18.61
CA LYS A 257 18.38 27.15 -17.90
C LYS A 257 17.83 26.40 -16.70
N ALA A 258 17.02 27.07 -15.88
CA ALA A 258 16.36 26.47 -14.71
C ALA A 258 15.49 25.27 -15.11
N GLY A 259 14.61 25.46 -16.09
CA GLY A 259 13.73 24.39 -16.58
C GLY A 259 14.52 23.20 -17.12
N LEU A 260 15.56 23.43 -17.93
CA LEU A 260 16.38 22.36 -18.49
C LEU A 260 17.11 21.57 -17.39
N LEU A 261 17.73 22.27 -16.43
CA LEU A 261 18.42 21.62 -15.31
C LEU A 261 17.44 20.82 -14.44
N SER A 262 16.24 21.33 -14.19
CA SER A 262 15.20 20.61 -13.45
C SER A 262 14.71 19.36 -14.21
N VAL A 263 14.55 19.42 -15.54
CA VAL A 263 14.21 18.23 -16.35
C VAL A 263 15.31 17.18 -16.24
N LEU A 264 16.57 17.57 -16.44
CA LEU A 264 17.70 16.64 -16.35
C LEU A 264 17.82 16.02 -14.95
N GLY A 265 17.69 16.85 -13.91
CA GLY A 265 17.68 16.39 -12.52
C GLY A 265 16.53 15.42 -12.25
N GLY A 266 15.31 15.74 -12.71
CA GLY A 266 14.14 14.87 -12.56
C GLY A 266 14.28 13.53 -13.29
N VAL A 267 14.79 13.55 -14.52
CA VAL A 267 15.04 12.32 -15.31
C VAL A 267 16.09 11.45 -14.63
N MET A 268 17.16 12.04 -14.07
CA MET A 268 18.19 11.30 -13.34
C MET A 268 17.72 10.81 -11.97
N ALA A 269 16.80 11.52 -11.32
CA ALA A 269 16.25 11.13 -10.04
C ALA A 269 15.43 9.83 -10.13
N ILE A 270 14.78 9.54 -11.26
CA ILE A 270 14.02 8.31 -11.46
C ILE A 270 14.89 7.06 -11.27
N PRO A 271 15.95 6.81 -12.05
CA PRO A 271 16.77 5.62 -11.86
C PRO A 271 17.46 5.62 -10.49
N ILE A 272 17.89 6.77 -9.97
CA ILE A 272 18.56 6.85 -8.65
C ILE A 272 17.60 6.44 -7.52
N GLY A 273 16.35 6.91 -7.57
CA GLY A 273 15.34 6.60 -6.55
C GLY A 273 14.72 5.22 -6.70
N PHE A 274 14.53 4.74 -7.94
CA PHE A 274 13.85 3.48 -8.22
C PHE A 274 14.78 2.26 -8.13
N LEU A 275 16.07 2.41 -8.43
CA LEU A 275 17.02 1.30 -8.46
C LEU A 275 17.11 0.56 -7.12
N PRO A 276 17.23 1.23 -5.94
CA PRO A 276 17.27 0.53 -4.66
C PRO A 276 16.01 -0.27 -4.39
N VAL A 277 14.84 0.28 -4.73
CA VAL A 277 13.54 -0.38 -4.57
C VAL A 277 13.48 -1.65 -5.42
N VAL A 278 13.87 -1.55 -6.70
CA VAL A 278 13.91 -2.71 -7.60
C VAL A 278 14.89 -3.78 -7.10
N VAL A 279 16.09 -3.38 -6.67
CA VAL A 279 17.10 -4.32 -6.15
C VAL A 279 16.60 -5.04 -4.90
N VAL A 280 15.98 -4.32 -3.97
CA VAL A 280 15.40 -4.91 -2.75
C VAL A 280 14.25 -5.84 -3.09
N SER A 281 13.33 -5.44 -3.97
CA SER A 281 12.20 -6.29 -4.37
C SER A 281 12.62 -7.54 -5.12
N LEU A 282 13.71 -7.49 -5.90
CA LEU A 282 14.28 -8.66 -6.55
C LEU A 282 15.03 -9.57 -5.56
N ALA A 283 15.48 -9.04 -4.42
CA ALA A 283 16.18 -9.80 -3.39
C ALA A 283 15.23 -10.51 -2.42
N ILE A 284 13.97 -10.07 -2.32
CA ILE A 284 12.93 -10.68 -1.48
C ILE A 284 12.21 -11.76 -2.30
N GLU A 285 12.30 -13.02 -1.87
CA GLU A 285 11.74 -14.19 -2.61
C GLU A 285 10.22 -14.13 -2.82
N ASP A 286 9.51 -13.39 -1.96
CA ASP A 286 8.04 -13.29 -1.99
C ASP A 286 7.51 -12.31 -3.06
N GLY A 287 8.40 -11.63 -3.80
CA GLY A 287 8.04 -10.88 -5.01
C GLY A 287 6.94 -9.85 -4.78
N PHE A 288 7.24 -8.76 -4.07
CA PHE A 288 6.31 -7.64 -3.98
C PHE A 288 5.99 -7.11 -5.40
N PRO A 289 4.72 -7.09 -5.82
CA PRO A 289 4.35 -6.53 -7.12
C PRO A 289 4.62 -5.03 -7.10
N LEU A 290 5.81 -4.64 -7.56
CA LEU A 290 6.17 -3.23 -7.71
C LEU A 290 5.30 -2.62 -8.80
N ARG A 291 4.27 -1.88 -8.39
CA ARG A 291 3.55 -0.96 -9.28
C ARG A 291 4.23 0.40 -9.18
N PRO A 292 4.98 0.83 -10.20
CA PRO A 292 5.58 2.14 -10.17
C PRO A 292 4.48 3.20 -10.11
N PRO A 293 4.58 4.21 -9.23
CA PRO A 293 3.62 5.30 -9.16
C PRO A 293 3.84 6.26 -10.34
N TRP A 294 3.54 5.80 -11.55
CA TRP A 294 3.80 6.51 -12.80
C TRP A 294 3.11 7.88 -12.84
N ALA A 295 1.92 7.99 -12.24
CA ALA A 295 1.22 9.27 -12.10
C ALA A 295 2.07 10.29 -11.33
N THR A 296 2.61 9.88 -10.18
CA THR A 296 3.50 10.70 -9.33
C THR A 296 4.81 11.03 -10.04
N VAL A 297 5.41 10.07 -10.77
CA VAL A 297 6.61 10.31 -11.57
C VAL A 297 6.36 11.35 -12.67
N VAL A 298 5.28 11.19 -13.45
CA VAL A 298 4.91 12.15 -14.50
C VAL A 298 4.62 13.52 -13.92
N LEU A 299 3.89 13.57 -12.80
CA LEU A 299 3.60 14.80 -12.08
C LEU A 299 4.88 15.51 -11.65
N LEU A 300 5.84 14.80 -11.04
CA LEU A 300 7.11 15.39 -10.61
C LEU A 300 7.95 15.88 -11.79
N VAL A 301 8.10 15.06 -12.83
CA VAL A 301 8.91 15.39 -14.02
C VAL A 301 8.31 16.55 -14.81
N ALA A 302 6.98 16.74 -14.80
CA ALA A 302 6.34 17.86 -15.49
C ALA A 302 6.20 19.10 -14.60
N ALA A 303 5.67 18.95 -13.38
CA ALA A 303 5.32 20.07 -12.53
C ALA A 303 6.57 20.78 -11.97
N VAL A 304 7.61 20.05 -11.58
CA VAL A 304 8.81 20.65 -10.98
C VAL A 304 9.55 21.55 -11.98
N PRO A 305 9.83 21.14 -13.23
CA PRO A 305 10.48 22.03 -14.18
C PRO A 305 9.65 23.26 -14.57
N ILE A 306 8.32 23.12 -14.66
CA ILE A 306 7.42 24.24 -14.92
C ILE A 306 7.50 25.24 -13.76
N ALA A 307 7.37 24.76 -12.52
CA ALA A 307 7.47 25.60 -11.33
C ALA A 307 8.85 26.28 -11.24
N ALA A 308 9.93 25.54 -11.46
CA ALA A 308 11.29 26.05 -11.46
C ALA A 308 11.50 27.15 -12.50
N ALA A 309 11.06 26.93 -13.74
CA ALA A 309 11.17 27.89 -14.83
C ALA A 309 10.37 29.18 -14.54
N LEU A 310 9.16 29.04 -14.00
CA LEU A 310 8.31 30.19 -13.63
C LEU A 310 8.91 30.99 -12.49
N ILE A 311 9.33 30.33 -11.40
CA ILE A 311 9.96 30.98 -10.24
C ILE A 311 11.23 31.70 -10.66
N ALA A 312 12.11 31.05 -11.42
CA ALA A 312 13.35 31.65 -11.91
C ALA A 312 13.07 32.89 -12.79
N ARG A 313 12.08 32.79 -13.67
CA ARG A 313 11.68 33.91 -14.54
C ARG A 313 11.11 35.08 -13.75
N LEU A 314 10.24 34.82 -12.78
CA LEU A 314 9.64 35.84 -11.92
C LEU A 314 10.69 36.52 -11.04
N ALA A 315 11.53 35.74 -10.36
CA ALA A 315 12.62 36.26 -9.55
C ALA A 315 13.57 37.15 -10.36
N SER A 316 13.91 36.73 -11.59
CA SER A 316 14.74 37.48 -12.52
C SER A 316 14.12 38.81 -12.94
N SER A 317 12.80 38.83 -13.20
CA SER A 317 12.04 40.03 -13.54
C SER A 317 11.93 41.00 -12.35
N THR A 318 11.63 40.51 -11.16
CA THR A 318 11.49 41.34 -9.95
C THR A 318 12.81 41.98 -9.55
N ALA A 319 13.92 41.24 -9.64
CA ALA A 319 15.25 41.77 -9.34
C ALA A 319 15.62 42.96 -10.25
N GLN A 320 15.18 42.94 -11.51
CA GLN A 320 15.41 44.03 -12.47
C GLN A 320 14.58 45.28 -12.15
N HIS A 321 13.38 45.13 -11.61
CA HIS A 321 12.54 46.25 -11.22
C HIS A 321 13.01 46.93 -9.92
N LEU A 322 13.53 46.14 -8.97
CA LEU A 322 13.92 46.64 -7.65
C LEU A 322 15.31 47.30 -7.60
N ARG A 323 16.16 47.07 -8.60
CA ARG A 323 17.48 47.71 -8.70
C ARG A 323 17.61 48.47 -10.02
N PRO A 324 17.04 49.68 -10.13
CA PRO A 324 17.38 50.57 -11.22
C PRO A 324 18.89 50.81 -11.19
N VAL A 325 19.57 50.57 -12.31
CA VAL A 325 21.01 50.81 -12.44
C VAL A 325 21.24 52.30 -12.19
N ARG A 326 21.69 52.66 -10.97
CA ARG A 326 22.28 53.97 -10.73
C ARG A 326 23.64 53.93 -11.39
N VAL A 327 23.73 54.55 -12.57
CA VAL A 327 25.00 54.88 -13.24
C VAL A 327 25.71 55.90 -12.34
N SER A 328 26.34 55.42 -11.28
CA SER A 328 27.18 56.23 -10.42
C SER A 328 28.55 56.28 -11.09
N THR A 329 28.87 57.45 -11.64
CA THR A 329 30.21 57.87 -12.08
C THR A 329 30.88 57.00 -13.15
N ALA A 330 30.42 57.15 -14.40
CA ALA A 330 31.35 57.08 -15.53
C ALA A 330 32.12 58.41 -15.56
N THR A 331 33.24 58.48 -14.84
CA THR A 331 34.27 59.48 -15.11
C THR A 331 34.96 59.06 -16.40
N PHE A 332 34.59 59.71 -17.50
CA PHE A 332 35.39 59.66 -18.72
C PHE A 332 36.61 60.56 -18.47
N GLU A 333 37.79 59.95 -18.37
CA GLU A 333 39.08 60.61 -18.62
C GLU A 333 39.42 60.52 -20.11
#